data_AF-A0A165WHY5-F1
#
_entry.id   AF-A0A165WHY5-F1
#
_cell.length_a   1.000
_cell.length_b   1.000
_cell.length_c   1.000
_cell.angle_alpha   90.00
_cell.angle_beta   90.00
_cell.angle_gamma   90.00
#
_symmetry.space_group_name_H-M   'P 1'
#
loop_
_entity.id
_entity.type
_entity.pdbx_description
1 polymer ?
#
loop_
_entity_poly.entity_id
_entity_poly.type
_entity_poly.pdbx_seq_one_letter_code
_entity_poly.pdbx_strand_id
1 'polypeptide(L)'
;MSELVNGKAQSTEIIFDIMTHTPNMTSGVGDRGEEGIEAFLAQHQCQDLCRDLGLQLLNCEDDEGGSDSDRQDDVQPRRNPRRSAKK
;
A
#
# COMPACT_ATOMS: atom_id res chain seq x y z
N MET A 1 -18.08 41.25 -0.78
CA MET A 1 -18.52 40.17 0.14
C MET A 1 -19.34 39.22 -0.72
N SER A 2 -18.74 38.11 -1.14
CA SER A 2 -19.38 37.17 -2.06
C SER A 2 -20.26 36.22 -1.27
N GLU A 3 -21.57 36.26 -1.54
CA GLU A 3 -22.58 35.43 -0.88
C GLU A 3 -22.43 33.96 -1.29
N LEU A 4 -22.40 33.07 -0.29
CA LEU A 4 -22.49 31.62 -0.48
C LEU A 4 -23.96 31.25 -0.77
N VAL A 5 -24.25 30.82 -2.00
CA VAL A 5 -25.54 30.20 -2.30
C VAL A 5 -25.54 28.75 -1.80
N ASN A 6 -26.55 28.39 -0.99
CA ASN A 6 -26.84 27.04 -0.58
C ASN A 6 -27.38 26.27 -1.80
N GLY A 7 -26.49 25.67 -2.58
CA GLY A 7 -26.87 25.06 -3.87
C GLY A 7 -25.69 24.71 -4.77
N LYS A 8 -24.54 24.34 -4.22
CA LYS A 8 -23.52 23.66 -5.02
C LYS A 8 -24.06 22.26 -5.31
N ALA A 9 -24.29 21.97 -6.59
CA ALA A 9 -24.48 20.60 -7.05
C ALA A 9 -23.27 19.79 -6.58
N GLN A 10 -23.44 19.06 -5.49
CA GLN A 10 -22.51 17.98 -5.17
C GLN A 10 -22.77 16.94 -6.24
N SER A 11 -21.79 16.69 -7.09
CA SER A 11 -21.87 15.65 -8.11
C SER A 11 -22.00 14.31 -7.40
N THR A 12 -23.24 13.90 -7.13
CA THR A 12 -23.55 12.56 -6.65
C THR A 12 -23.44 11.62 -7.83
N GLU A 13 -22.32 10.93 -7.93
CA GLU A 13 -22.14 9.84 -8.88
C GLU A 13 -22.64 8.54 -8.23
N ILE A 14 -23.56 7.86 -8.91
CA ILE A 14 -24.13 6.59 -8.45
C ILE A 14 -23.60 5.50 -9.36
N ILE A 15 -22.86 4.55 -8.80
CA ILE A 15 -22.24 3.43 -9.52
C ILE A 15 -22.95 2.13 -9.12
N PHE A 16 -23.23 1.27 -10.11
CA PHE A 16 -23.85 -0.04 -9.92
C PHE A 16 -23.00 -1.14 -10.58
N ASP A 17 -23.21 -2.38 -10.14
CA ASP A 17 -22.60 -3.60 -10.71
C ASP A 17 -21.06 -3.56 -10.76
N ILE A 18 -20.43 -3.25 -9.63
CA ILE A 18 -18.97 -3.24 -9.52
C ILE A 18 -18.39 -4.64 -9.69
N MET A 19 -17.24 -4.71 -10.32
CA MET A 19 -16.43 -5.92 -10.43
C MET A 19 -15.20 -5.79 -9.54
N THR A 20 -14.88 -6.85 -8.80
CA THR A 20 -13.68 -6.91 -7.94
C THR A 20 -12.77 -8.03 -8.45
N HIS A 21 -11.46 -7.80 -8.34
CA HIS A 21 -10.45 -8.82 -8.58
C HIS A 21 -9.68 -9.09 -7.29
N THR A 22 -9.48 -10.36 -6.97
CA THR A 22 -8.69 -10.78 -5.80
C THR A 22 -7.61 -11.76 -6.23
N PRO A 23 -6.43 -11.80 -5.58
CA PRO A 23 -5.35 -12.72 -6.01
C PRO A 23 -5.79 -14.19 -6.13
N ASN A 24 -6.77 -14.61 -5.32
CA ASN A 24 -7.22 -15.99 -5.23
C ASN A 24 -8.59 -16.25 -5.90
N MET A 25 -9.08 -15.35 -6.76
CA MET A 25 -10.38 -15.49 -7.47
C MET A 25 -11.59 -15.73 -6.54
N THR A 26 -11.66 -14.97 -5.45
CA THR A 26 -12.64 -15.16 -4.36
C THR A 26 -13.86 -14.23 -4.40
N SER A 27 -13.91 -13.22 -5.29
CA SER A 27 -15.04 -12.26 -5.31
C SER A 27 -16.20 -12.62 -6.26
N GLY A 28 -16.13 -13.76 -6.96
CA GLY A 28 -17.25 -14.30 -7.74
C GLY A 28 -16.98 -14.42 -9.24
N VAL A 29 -18.06 -14.54 -10.04
CA VAL A 29 -17.99 -14.91 -11.46
C VAL A 29 -17.24 -13.91 -12.36
N GLY A 30 -17.12 -12.65 -11.93
CA GLY A 30 -16.34 -11.61 -12.62
C GLY A 30 -14.88 -11.51 -12.17
N ASP A 31 -14.46 -12.28 -11.16
CA ASP A 31 -13.10 -12.19 -10.63
C ASP A 31 -12.11 -12.91 -11.54
N ARG A 32 -11.26 -12.14 -12.24
CA ARG A 32 -10.19 -12.67 -13.10
C ARG A 32 -8.87 -12.87 -12.37
N GLY A 33 -8.85 -12.79 -11.04
CA GLY A 33 -7.65 -13.10 -10.28
C GLY A 33 -6.53 -12.08 -10.48
N GLU A 34 -5.30 -12.59 -10.38
CA GLU A 34 -4.08 -11.85 -10.66
C GLU A 34 -4.04 -11.28 -12.10
N GLU A 35 -4.53 -12.02 -13.09
CA GLU A 35 -4.62 -11.56 -14.48
C GLU A 35 -5.44 -10.26 -14.61
N GLY A 36 -6.57 -10.18 -13.89
CA GLY A 36 -7.40 -8.98 -13.87
C GLY A 36 -6.70 -7.78 -13.22
N ILE A 37 -5.90 -8.04 -12.18
CA ILE A 37 -5.11 -7.02 -11.49
C ILE A 37 -3.99 -6.50 -12.41
N GLU A 38 -3.24 -7.40 -13.03
CA GLU A 38 -2.18 -7.05 -13.98
C GLU A 38 -2.71 -6.26 -15.18
N ALA A 39 -3.87 -6.67 -15.72
CA ALA A 39 -4.52 -5.95 -16.81
C ALA A 39 -4.90 -4.51 -16.40
N PHE A 40 -5.38 -4.31 -15.16
CA PHE A 40 -5.64 -2.98 -14.62
C PHE A 40 -4.34 -2.16 -14.51
N LEU A 41 -3.26 -2.73 -13.96
CA LEU A 41 -1.97 -2.05 -13.83
C LEU A 41 -1.40 -1.62 -15.18
N ALA A 42 -1.45 -2.50 -16.18
CA ALA A 42 -0.93 -2.22 -17.52
C ALA A 42 -1.68 -1.10 -18.25
N GLN A 43 -2.96 -0.88 -17.91
CA GLN A 43 -3.83 0.08 -18.59
C GLN A 43 -4.06 1.37 -17.80
N HIS A 44 -3.83 1.35 -16.48
CA HIS A 44 -4.07 2.50 -15.62
C HIS A 44 -3.04 3.61 -15.84
N GLN A 45 -3.52 4.85 -15.96
CA GLN A 45 -2.68 6.04 -16.00
C GLN A 45 -3.05 6.94 -14.82
N CYS A 46 -2.11 7.14 -13.90
CA CYS A 46 -2.31 7.97 -12.72
C CYS A 46 -2.71 9.40 -13.10
N GLN A 47 -3.77 9.91 -12.48
CA GLN A 47 -4.26 11.29 -12.65
C GLN A 47 -3.95 12.14 -11.41
N ASP A 48 -4.30 13.43 -11.44
CA ASP A 48 -4.12 14.34 -10.30
C ASP A 48 -4.74 13.78 -9.01
N LEU A 49 -5.92 13.17 -9.09
CA LEU A 49 -6.56 12.56 -7.93
C LEU A 49 -5.72 11.43 -7.31
N CYS A 50 -5.01 10.63 -8.12
CA CYS A 50 -4.11 9.59 -7.60
C CYS A 50 -2.95 10.21 -6.81
N ARG A 51 -2.40 11.33 -7.31
CA ARG A 51 -1.32 12.09 -6.66
C ARG A 51 -1.78 12.73 -5.36
N ASP A 52 -2.95 13.36 -5.39
CA ASP A 52 -3.57 14.01 -4.24
C ASP A 52 -3.90 13.00 -3.13
N LEU A 53 -4.24 11.76 -3.52
CA LEU A 53 -4.46 10.64 -2.61
C LEU A 53 -3.16 9.95 -2.15
N GLY A 54 -1.99 10.36 -2.64
CA GLY A 54 -0.69 9.76 -2.30
C GLY A 54 -0.48 8.35 -2.86
N LEU A 55 -1.23 7.95 -3.90
CA LEU A 55 -1.16 6.63 -4.54
C LEU A 55 -0.04 6.62 -5.60
N GLN A 56 1.21 6.84 -5.19
CA GLN A 56 2.36 7.00 -6.11
C GLN A 56 3.07 5.69 -6.47
N LEU A 57 2.40 4.53 -6.51
CA LEU A 57 3.09 3.23 -6.60
C LEU A 57 2.50 2.24 -7.62
N LEU A 58 2.05 2.69 -8.79
CA LEU A 58 1.54 1.75 -9.82
C LEU A 58 2.38 1.66 -11.10
N ASN A 59 3.34 2.58 -11.34
CA ASN A 59 4.47 2.43 -12.28
C ASN A 59 5.23 3.77 -12.45
N CYS A 60 5.84 4.28 -11.39
CA CYS A 60 7.01 5.13 -11.55
C CYS A 60 8.19 4.36 -10.97
N GLU A 61 9.14 4.02 -11.83
CA GLU A 61 10.42 3.46 -11.42
C GLU A 61 11.12 4.51 -10.56
N ASP A 62 10.88 4.49 -9.25
CA ASP A 62 11.77 5.11 -8.28
C ASP A 62 12.94 4.14 -8.08
N ASP A 63 13.90 4.22 -8.99
CA ASP A 63 15.30 3.92 -8.72
C ASP A 63 15.79 4.89 -7.64
N GLU A 64 15.45 4.63 -6.38
CA GLU A 64 16.13 5.18 -5.22
C GLU A 64 16.72 3.99 -4.44
N GLY A 65 17.82 3.49 -4.99
CA GLY A 65 18.74 2.62 -4.28
C GLY A 65 19.24 3.30 -3.01
N GLY A 66 18.63 2.94 -1.88
CA GLY A 66 19.10 3.26 -0.53
C GLY A 66 19.38 1.99 0.26
N SER A 67 20.47 1.27 -0.08
CA SER A 67 21.05 0.26 0.80
C SER A 67 21.79 0.97 1.95
N ASP A 68 21.13 1.23 3.07
CA ASP A 68 21.82 1.49 4.34
C ASP A 68 21.97 0.16 5.09
N SER A 69 23.04 -0.56 4.73
CA SER A 69 23.62 -1.56 5.59
C SER A 69 24.43 -0.85 6.68
N ASP A 70 24.19 -1.24 7.93
CA ASP A 70 25.19 -1.41 9.01
C ASP A 70 24.70 -0.89 10.38
N ARG A 71 23.99 -1.76 11.11
CA ARG A 71 24.07 -1.82 12.58
C ARG A 71 24.14 -3.27 13.04
N GLN A 72 25.36 -3.84 13.09
CA GLN A 72 25.62 -4.95 13.99
C GLN A 72 25.60 -4.41 15.42
N ASP A 73 24.57 -4.76 16.19
CA ASP A 73 24.61 -4.66 17.64
C ASP A 73 25.02 -6.03 18.19
N ASP A 74 26.33 -6.24 18.29
CA ASP A 74 26.96 -7.37 18.97
C ASP A 74 26.68 -7.31 20.49
N VAL A 75 25.48 -7.72 20.93
CA VAL A 75 25.24 -7.99 22.36
C VAL A 75 25.78 -9.38 22.69
N GLN A 76 27.05 -9.40 23.10
CA GLN A 76 27.70 -10.58 23.64
C GLN A 76 26.87 -11.22 24.78
N PRO A 77 26.74 -12.56 24.84
CA PRO A 77 26.11 -13.22 25.97
C PRO A 77 26.96 -13.02 27.23
N ARG A 78 26.39 -12.36 28.25
CA ARG A 78 27.03 -12.24 29.57
C ARG A 78 27.24 -13.63 30.17
N ARG A 79 28.48 -14.14 30.04
CA ARG A 79 28.96 -15.27 30.81
C ARG A 79 29.00 -14.88 32.28
N ASN A 80 28.03 -15.35 33.06
CA ASN A 80 28.14 -15.27 34.51
C ASN A 80 29.23 -16.26 34.98
N PRO A 81 30.22 -15.81 35.78
CA PRO A 81 31.22 -16.69 36.33
C PRO A 81 30.59 -17.64 37.36
N ARG A 82 30.87 -18.94 37.19
CA ARG A 82 30.61 -19.98 38.17
C ARG A 82 31.16 -19.55 39.53
N ARG A 83 30.32 -19.52 40.57
CA ARG A 83 30.79 -19.63 41.95
C ARG A 83 30.17 -20.86 42.59
N SER A 84 31.07 -21.79 42.92
CA SER A 84 30.84 -22.99 43.68
C SER A 84 30.42 -22.70 45.12
N ALA A 85 29.55 -23.57 45.64
CA ALA A 85 29.49 -24.14 46.99
C ALA A 85 29.34 -23.23 48.23
N LYS A 86 28.34 -23.58 49.06
CA LYS A 86 28.40 -23.87 50.52
C LYS A 86 26.97 -24.22 50.97
N LYS A 87 26.67 -25.51 51.12
CA LYS A 87 26.66 -26.33 52.36
C LYS A 87 25.38 -26.15 53.16
#